data_AF-A0A395XQK3-F1
#
_entry.id   AF-A0A395XQK3-F1
#
_cell.length_a   1.000
_cell.length_b   1.000
_cell.length_c   1.000
_cell.angle_alpha   90.00
_cell.angle_beta   90.00
_cell.angle_gamma   90.00
#
_symmetry.space_group_name_H-M   'P 1'
#
loop_
_entity.id
_entity.type
_entity.pdbx_description
1 polymer ?
#
loop_
_entity_poly.entity_id
_entity_poly.type
_entity_poly.pdbx_seq_one_letter_code
_entity_poly.pdbx_strand_id
1 'polypeptide(L)'
;MKMKTDIEIAQECTMEPITAIAGKAGIPDEYLEQYGKYKAKIDYNFLKKSQNKDGKLILVTAINPTPAGEGKTTTTVGLADAMQRLNKKVMVALREPSLGPVFGIKGGAAGGGYAQVVPMEDINLHFTGDFHAIGAANNLLAALIDNHIYQGNELNIDPRKIVWKRCVDMNDRQLRFVTDGLGGRVNGVPREDGYDITVASEIMAVLCLSKDITDLKERLGRIIIGYTYGKISEQKPVTAHDLHAEGAMCALLKDALKPNLVQTLEHTPAIIHGGPFANIAHGCNSVTATRMALNLADYAITEAGFGADLGAEKFLDIKCRMAGLKPNAVVIVATVRALKYNGGVAKADLNQENLEALEKGIPNLMKHVNNIKNVFGLPCVVAINAFPTDTKAELDLVEAKCKEVGVNVALSEVWAKGGEGGLKLAEEVIRLCDEPNDFHYCYEEDTTIQEKLDQIVQKVYGGRKAVLTPAAQKQAKQLADLGFENAPICMAKTQYSLTDDATKLGAPTDFDVTVRNLKISAGAGFIVALTGDIMTMPGLPKVPAAERIDVDDTGKITGLF
;
A
#
# COMPACT_ATOMS: atom_id res chain seq x y z
N MET A 1 0.42 -20.49 -29.25
CA MET A 1 0.55 -19.06 -29.57
C MET A 1 1.62 -18.47 -28.66
N LYS A 2 2.49 -17.60 -29.17
CA LYS A 2 3.46 -16.86 -28.34
C LYS A 2 2.67 -15.79 -27.56
N MET A 3 2.64 -15.86 -26.23
CA MET A 3 2.02 -14.79 -25.42
C MET A 3 2.89 -13.55 -25.48
N LYS A 4 2.28 -12.39 -25.70
CA LYS A 4 2.95 -11.10 -25.66
C LYS A 4 3.38 -10.78 -24.23
N THR A 5 4.47 -10.04 -24.07
CA THR A 5 4.88 -9.52 -22.75
C THR A 5 3.94 -8.39 -22.33
N ASP A 6 3.92 -8.07 -21.03
CA ASP A 6 3.08 -6.99 -20.50
C ASP A 6 3.42 -5.64 -21.17
N ILE A 7 4.71 -5.37 -21.39
CA ILE A 7 5.16 -4.14 -22.06
C ILE A 7 4.81 -4.12 -23.55
N GLU A 8 4.85 -5.26 -24.25
CA GLU A 8 4.40 -5.35 -25.65
C GLU A 8 2.90 -5.01 -25.76
N ILE A 9 2.08 -5.54 -24.85
CA ILE A 9 0.64 -5.24 -24.79
C ILE A 9 0.41 -3.74 -24.51
N ALA A 10 1.13 -3.17 -23.53
CA ALA A 10 1.00 -1.76 -23.17
C ALA A 10 1.40 -0.82 -24.31
N GLN A 11 2.46 -1.15 -25.05
CA GLN A 11 2.96 -0.35 -26.18
C GLN A 11 2.06 -0.42 -27.43
N GLU A 12 1.30 -1.51 -27.60
CA GLU A 12 0.32 -1.63 -28.69
C GLU A 12 -1.00 -0.89 -28.39
N CYS A 13 -1.24 -0.48 -27.15
CA CYS A 13 -2.44 0.24 -26.76
C CYS A 13 -2.48 1.63 -27.41
N THR A 14 -3.52 1.90 -28.20
CA THR A 14 -3.83 3.26 -28.65
C THR A 14 -4.59 3.99 -27.56
N MET A 15 -3.86 4.68 -26.67
CA MET A 15 -4.43 5.42 -25.55
C MET A 15 -5.33 6.58 -26.02
N GLU A 16 -6.42 6.82 -25.30
CA GLU A 16 -7.23 8.03 -25.50
C GLU A 16 -6.53 9.26 -24.87
N PRO A 17 -6.68 10.47 -25.44
CA PRO A 17 -6.24 11.68 -24.77
C PRO A 17 -6.83 11.79 -23.36
N ILE A 18 -6.03 12.22 -22.39
CA ILE A 18 -6.45 12.24 -20.99
C ILE A 18 -7.66 13.14 -20.73
N THR A 19 -7.88 14.15 -21.59
CA THR A 19 -9.05 15.02 -21.55
C THR A 19 -10.34 14.28 -21.90
N ALA A 20 -10.29 13.26 -22.78
CA ALA A 20 -11.43 12.40 -23.08
C ALA A 20 -11.77 11.51 -21.87
N ILE A 21 -10.75 10.93 -21.23
CA ILE A 21 -10.89 10.14 -20.00
C ILE A 21 -11.46 11.01 -18.86
N ALA A 22 -10.98 12.24 -18.72
CA ALA A 22 -11.50 13.22 -17.77
C ALA A 22 -12.97 13.55 -18.04
N GLY A 23 -13.34 13.78 -19.30
CA GLY A 23 -14.72 13.99 -19.73
C GLY A 23 -15.64 12.81 -19.40
N LYS A 24 -15.18 11.58 -19.64
CA LYS A 24 -15.88 10.34 -19.28
C LYS A 24 -16.08 10.20 -17.76
N ALA A 25 -15.09 10.58 -16.95
CA ALA A 25 -15.20 10.60 -15.50
C ALA A 25 -16.11 11.73 -14.97
N GLY A 26 -16.34 12.78 -15.78
CA GLY A 26 -17.09 13.97 -15.38
C GLY A 26 -16.22 15.01 -14.67
N ILE A 27 -14.92 15.06 -14.97
CA ILE A 27 -13.98 16.05 -14.42
C ILE A 27 -13.97 17.28 -15.35
N PRO A 28 -14.33 18.48 -14.86
CA PRO A 28 -14.25 19.69 -15.66
C PRO A 28 -12.80 20.09 -15.96
N ASP A 29 -12.59 20.69 -17.14
CA ASP A 29 -11.25 21.08 -17.63
C ASP A 29 -10.50 22.04 -16.69
N GLU A 30 -11.22 22.93 -15.98
CA GLU A 30 -10.61 23.86 -15.01
C GLU A 30 -9.90 23.17 -13.83
N TYR A 31 -10.22 21.89 -13.57
CA TYR A 31 -9.63 21.08 -12.51
C TYR A 31 -8.54 20.12 -13.03
N LEU A 32 -8.22 20.17 -14.32
CA LEU A 32 -7.32 19.22 -14.98
C LEU A 32 -5.99 19.89 -15.34
N GLU A 33 -4.89 19.33 -14.85
CA GLU A 33 -3.53 19.80 -15.15
C GLU A 33 -2.78 18.71 -15.93
N GLN A 34 -2.66 18.85 -17.26
CA GLN A 34 -2.08 17.81 -18.11
C GLN A 34 -0.56 17.64 -17.94
N TYR A 35 -0.10 16.39 -17.87
CA TYR A 35 1.30 15.97 -17.91
C TYR A 35 1.53 15.18 -19.20
N GLY A 36 1.74 15.92 -20.29
CA GLY A 36 1.68 15.36 -21.64
C GLY A 36 0.24 15.00 -22.04
N LYS A 37 0.08 14.08 -23.00
CA LYS A 37 -1.23 13.78 -23.59
C LYS A 37 -2.08 12.78 -22.80
N TYR A 38 -1.44 11.92 -22.00
CA TYR A 38 -2.07 10.70 -21.45
C TYR A 38 -2.08 10.65 -19.92
N LYS A 39 -1.69 11.73 -19.24
CA LYS A 39 -1.68 11.85 -17.78
C LYS A 39 -2.13 13.23 -17.38
N ALA A 40 -2.75 13.37 -16.23
CA ALA A 40 -3.09 14.67 -15.66
C ALA A 40 -3.14 14.61 -14.14
N LYS A 41 -2.94 15.75 -13.47
CA LYS A 41 -3.31 15.93 -12.07
C LYS A 41 -4.72 16.49 -11.97
N ILE A 42 -5.47 16.05 -10.96
CA ILE A 42 -6.81 16.55 -10.65
C ILE A 42 -6.70 17.49 -9.45
N ASP A 43 -7.09 18.75 -9.58
CA ASP A 43 -7.12 19.68 -8.45
C ASP A 43 -8.15 19.19 -7.40
N TYR A 44 -7.65 18.90 -6.19
CA TYR A 44 -8.45 18.42 -5.05
C TYR A 44 -9.51 19.43 -4.60
N ASN A 45 -9.45 20.70 -4.99
CA ASN A 45 -10.50 21.67 -4.73
C ASN A 45 -11.83 21.31 -5.41
N PHE A 46 -11.81 20.43 -6.42
CA PHE A 46 -13.02 19.82 -6.98
C PHE A 46 -13.90 19.17 -5.90
N LEU A 47 -13.29 18.41 -4.98
CA LEU A 47 -14.00 17.71 -3.89
C LEU A 47 -14.74 18.66 -2.95
N LYS A 48 -14.29 19.90 -2.81
CA LYS A 48 -14.94 20.92 -1.96
C LYS A 48 -16.19 21.51 -2.60
N LYS A 49 -16.25 21.56 -3.94
CA LYS A 49 -17.38 22.14 -4.69
C LYS A 49 -18.37 21.09 -5.18
N SER A 50 -17.93 19.85 -5.33
CA SER A 50 -18.77 18.75 -5.79
C SER A 50 -19.94 18.50 -4.84
N GLN A 51 -21.12 18.30 -5.42
CA GLN A 51 -22.34 17.90 -4.71
C GLN A 51 -22.71 16.44 -4.97
N ASN A 52 -21.81 15.68 -5.62
CA ASN A 52 -22.04 14.28 -5.91
C ASN A 52 -22.14 13.49 -4.61
N LYS A 53 -23.02 12.48 -4.60
CA LYS A 53 -23.03 11.48 -3.55
C LYS A 53 -21.87 10.52 -3.79
N ASP A 54 -21.22 10.09 -2.72
CA ASP A 54 -20.19 9.06 -2.80
C ASP A 54 -20.81 7.75 -3.33
N GLY A 55 -20.12 7.12 -4.27
CA GLY A 55 -20.45 5.81 -4.78
C GLY A 55 -20.11 4.68 -3.80
N LYS A 56 -20.03 3.46 -4.34
CA LYS A 56 -19.73 2.24 -3.60
C LYS A 56 -18.23 2.00 -3.55
N LEU A 57 -17.69 1.74 -2.37
CA LEU A 57 -16.27 1.46 -2.17
C LEU A 57 -15.99 -0.04 -2.20
N ILE A 58 -15.15 -0.49 -3.12
CA ILE A 58 -14.71 -1.90 -3.22
C ILE A 58 -13.23 -2.01 -2.88
N LEU A 59 -12.92 -2.86 -1.90
CA LEU A 59 -11.55 -3.19 -1.55
C LEU A 59 -11.14 -4.51 -2.21
N VAL A 60 -10.05 -4.49 -2.98
CA VAL A 60 -9.38 -5.70 -3.47
C VAL A 60 -8.20 -6.01 -2.56
N THR A 61 -8.19 -7.22 -2.02
CA THR A 61 -7.10 -7.79 -1.22
C THR A 61 -6.75 -9.18 -1.74
N ALA A 62 -5.84 -9.89 -1.08
CA ALA A 62 -5.43 -11.23 -1.47
C ALA A 62 -5.19 -12.12 -0.25
N ILE A 63 -4.94 -13.40 -0.51
CA ILE A 63 -4.27 -14.30 0.43
C ILE A 63 -2.83 -13.83 0.72
N ASN A 64 -2.13 -14.51 1.64
CA ASN A 64 -0.72 -14.22 1.88
C ASN A 64 0.09 -14.39 0.58
N PRO A 65 0.96 -13.43 0.21
CA PRO A 65 1.76 -13.55 -1.00
C PRO A 65 2.63 -14.80 -1.02
N THR A 66 2.74 -15.42 -2.18
CA THR A 66 3.57 -16.60 -2.41
C THR A 66 4.49 -16.37 -3.61
N PRO A 67 5.56 -17.18 -3.78
CA PRO A 67 6.39 -17.13 -4.98
C PRO A 67 5.66 -17.50 -6.29
N ALA A 68 4.41 -17.98 -6.23
CA ALA A 68 3.58 -18.31 -7.38
C ALA A 68 2.96 -17.06 -8.04
N GLY A 69 2.72 -16.01 -7.24
CA GLY A 69 2.02 -14.79 -7.65
C GLY A 69 0.50 -14.95 -7.60
N GLU A 70 -0.17 -13.95 -7.01
CA GLU A 70 -1.64 -13.97 -6.85
C GLU A 70 -2.37 -13.12 -7.89
N GLY A 71 -1.72 -12.08 -8.44
CA GLY A 71 -2.31 -11.22 -9.47
C GLY A 71 -3.34 -10.20 -8.94
N LYS A 72 -3.18 -9.73 -7.70
CA LYS A 72 -4.14 -8.80 -7.06
C LYS A 72 -4.44 -7.56 -7.89
N THR A 73 -3.41 -6.83 -8.32
CA THR A 73 -3.60 -5.58 -9.08
C THR A 73 -4.18 -5.84 -10.47
N THR A 74 -3.86 -6.97 -11.07
CA THR A 74 -4.50 -7.43 -12.31
C THR A 74 -6.00 -7.62 -12.12
N THR A 75 -6.44 -8.23 -11.00
CA THR A 75 -7.87 -8.32 -10.65
C THR A 75 -8.47 -6.94 -10.39
N THR A 76 -7.78 -6.04 -9.68
CA THR A 76 -8.25 -4.67 -9.43
C THR A 76 -8.59 -3.92 -10.72
N VAL A 77 -7.68 -3.97 -11.70
CA VAL A 77 -7.86 -3.33 -13.01
C VAL A 77 -8.93 -4.05 -13.83
N GLY A 78 -8.84 -5.38 -13.93
CA GLY A 78 -9.76 -6.17 -14.73
C GLY A 78 -11.22 -6.14 -14.22
N LEU A 79 -11.42 -6.01 -12.91
CA LEU A 79 -12.74 -5.80 -12.32
C LEU A 79 -13.35 -4.46 -12.77
N ALA A 80 -12.55 -3.41 -12.84
CA ALA A 80 -13.02 -2.12 -13.30
C ALA A 80 -13.39 -2.14 -14.78
N ASP A 81 -12.54 -2.75 -15.62
CA ASP A 81 -12.83 -2.93 -17.04
C ASP A 81 -14.10 -3.78 -17.25
N ALA A 82 -14.29 -4.83 -16.45
CA ALA A 82 -15.50 -5.64 -16.46
C ALA A 82 -16.76 -4.83 -16.05
N MET A 83 -16.69 -4.04 -14.98
CA MET A 83 -17.79 -3.17 -14.56
C MET A 83 -18.13 -2.11 -15.62
N GLN A 84 -17.12 -1.55 -16.29
CA GLN A 84 -17.32 -0.63 -17.39
C GLN A 84 -18.05 -1.29 -18.57
N ARG A 85 -17.69 -2.53 -18.92
CA ARG A 85 -18.41 -3.32 -19.95
C ARG A 85 -19.86 -3.61 -19.57
N LEU A 86 -20.16 -3.71 -18.26
CA LEU A 86 -21.52 -3.78 -17.72
C LEU A 86 -22.20 -2.39 -17.62
N ASN A 87 -21.65 -1.37 -18.29
CA ASN A 87 -22.14 0.01 -18.31
C ASN A 87 -22.23 0.67 -16.93
N LYS A 88 -21.36 0.29 -15.99
CA LYS A 88 -21.26 0.95 -14.68
C LYS A 88 -20.25 2.08 -14.74
N LYS A 89 -20.56 3.21 -14.09
CA LYS A 89 -19.59 4.29 -13.88
C LYS A 89 -18.61 3.86 -12.79
N VAL A 90 -17.39 3.52 -13.19
CA VAL A 90 -16.38 2.92 -12.32
C VAL A 90 -15.06 3.68 -12.43
N MET A 91 -14.34 3.77 -11.31
CA MET A 91 -13.00 4.36 -11.28
C MET A 91 -12.10 3.56 -10.34
N VAL A 92 -10.84 3.40 -10.72
CA VAL A 92 -9.85 2.68 -9.90
C VAL A 92 -8.96 3.67 -9.16
N ALA A 93 -8.55 3.34 -7.93
CA ALA A 93 -7.51 4.04 -7.20
C ALA A 93 -6.38 3.07 -6.82
N LEU A 94 -5.19 3.29 -7.37
CA LEU A 94 -3.99 2.46 -7.19
C LEU A 94 -2.84 3.27 -6.57
N ARG A 95 -1.81 2.54 -6.15
CA ARG A 95 -0.56 3.09 -5.65
C ARG A 95 0.42 3.33 -6.78
N GLU A 96 1.22 4.38 -6.66
CA GLU A 96 2.40 4.58 -7.49
C GLU A 96 3.51 3.62 -7.04
N PRO A 97 4.18 2.92 -7.98
CA PRO A 97 5.36 2.11 -7.64
C PRO A 97 6.57 2.97 -7.33
N SER A 98 7.41 2.50 -6.41
CA SER A 98 8.75 3.06 -6.16
C SER A 98 9.66 2.83 -7.36
N LEU A 99 10.49 3.85 -7.66
CA LEU A 99 11.43 3.86 -8.76
C LEU A 99 12.57 2.84 -8.54
N GLY A 100 13.14 2.79 -7.33
CA GLY A 100 14.31 1.97 -7.03
C GLY A 100 14.17 0.47 -7.41
N PRO A 101 13.06 -0.21 -7.06
CA PRO A 101 12.82 -1.60 -7.41
C PRO A 101 12.80 -1.93 -8.90
N VAL A 102 12.48 -0.96 -9.77
CA VAL A 102 12.45 -1.14 -11.24
C VAL A 102 13.84 -1.48 -11.77
N PHE A 103 14.88 -0.86 -11.21
CA PHE A 103 16.27 -1.13 -11.54
C PHE A 103 16.85 -2.39 -10.87
N GLY A 104 16.08 -3.01 -9.96
CA GLY A 104 16.48 -4.18 -9.18
C GLY A 104 15.91 -5.50 -9.72
N ILE A 105 14.80 -5.93 -9.13
CA ILE A 105 14.17 -7.25 -9.36
C ILE A 105 12.72 -7.12 -9.81
N LYS A 106 12.04 -6.02 -9.47
CA LYS A 106 10.58 -5.95 -9.52
C LYS A 106 10.10 -5.32 -10.83
N GLY A 107 9.30 -6.08 -11.58
CA GLY A 107 8.60 -5.60 -12.76
C GLY A 107 7.09 -5.43 -12.56
N GLY A 108 6.54 -4.26 -12.90
CA GLY A 108 5.11 -3.98 -13.09
C GLY A 108 4.21 -3.97 -11.85
N ALA A 109 3.85 -2.79 -11.32
CA ALA A 109 2.86 -2.64 -10.24
C ALA A 109 1.47 -2.16 -10.71
N ALA A 110 1.24 -2.07 -12.02
CA ALA A 110 0.07 -1.47 -12.62
C ALA A 110 -0.84 -2.51 -13.31
N GLY A 111 -0.87 -3.75 -12.81
CA GLY A 111 -1.61 -4.86 -13.41
C GLY A 111 -0.71 -5.79 -14.24
N GLY A 112 -1.31 -6.54 -15.16
CA GLY A 112 -0.58 -7.44 -16.07
C GLY A 112 -1.49 -8.04 -17.14
N GLY A 113 -0.91 -8.52 -18.24
CA GLY A 113 -1.65 -9.06 -19.38
C GLY A 113 -2.55 -8.00 -20.02
N TYR A 114 -3.81 -8.32 -20.28
CA TYR A 114 -4.80 -7.39 -20.84
C TYR A 114 -5.53 -6.55 -19.78
N ALA A 115 -5.12 -6.61 -18.51
CA ALA A 115 -5.65 -5.78 -17.43
C ALA A 115 -4.51 -4.95 -16.81
N GLN A 116 -4.18 -3.83 -17.47
CA GLN A 116 -3.11 -2.92 -17.08
C GLN A 116 -3.60 -1.46 -17.03
N VAL A 117 -2.92 -0.63 -16.23
CA VAL A 117 -3.00 0.84 -16.28
C VAL A 117 -1.82 1.40 -17.08
N VAL A 118 -2.10 2.35 -17.96
CA VAL A 118 -1.16 2.94 -18.92
C VAL A 118 -1.15 4.47 -18.83
N PRO A 119 -0.03 5.14 -19.16
CA PRO A 119 1.22 4.63 -19.72
C PRO A 119 2.16 3.96 -18.70
N MET A 120 2.47 2.68 -18.92
CA MET A 120 3.20 1.84 -17.95
C MET A 120 4.64 2.32 -17.70
N GLU A 121 5.33 2.78 -18.73
CA GLU A 121 6.70 3.32 -18.63
C GLU A 121 6.78 4.55 -17.72
N ASP A 122 5.87 5.51 -17.90
CA ASP A 122 5.83 6.72 -17.07
C ASP A 122 5.51 6.37 -15.62
N ILE A 123 4.51 5.50 -15.39
CA ILE A 123 4.05 5.10 -14.05
C ILE A 123 5.18 4.46 -13.24
N ASN A 124 6.07 3.71 -13.89
CA ASN A 124 7.18 3.02 -13.23
C ASN A 124 8.46 3.88 -13.14
N LEU A 125 8.50 5.05 -13.76
CA LEU A 125 9.65 5.95 -13.73
C LEU A 125 9.35 7.19 -12.88
N HIS A 126 9.33 8.36 -13.50
CA HIS A 126 9.14 9.63 -12.78
C HIS A 126 7.67 10.02 -12.62
N PHE A 127 6.79 9.37 -13.38
CA PHE A 127 5.37 9.64 -13.46
C PHE A 127 5.03 11.14 -13.53
N THR A 128 4.53 11.71 -12.44
CA THR A 128 4.21 13.15 -12.32
C THR A 128 5.08 13.87 -11.30
N GLY A 129 6.09 13.21 -10.75
CA GLY A 129 7.09 13.77 -9.83
C GLY A 129 6.71 13.70 -8.35
N ASP A 130 5.65 12.98 -7.97
CA ASP A 130 5.16 12.92 -6.60
C ASP A 130 6.22 12.39 -5.62
N PHE A 131 6.91 11.31 -6.00
CA PHE A 131 7.92 10.71 -5.13
C PHE A 131 9.17 11.59 -5.01
N HIS A 132 9.48 12.38 -6.04
CA HIS A 132 10.54 13.40 -5.96
C HIS A 132 10.17 14.50 -4.97
N ALA A 133 8.93 15.00 -5.00
CA ALA A 133 8.44 16.01 -4.07
C ALA A 133 8.46 15.49 -2.62
N ILE A 134 8.08 14.23 -2.39
CA ILE A 134 8.14 13.56 -1.08
C ILE A 134 9.59 13.43 -0.61
N GLY A 135 10.51 13.01 -1.48
CA GLY A 135 11.94 12.95 -1.18
C GLY A 135 12.51 14.32 -0.82
N ALA A 136 12.14 15.35 -1.57
CA ALA A 136 12.55 16.74 -1.31
C ALA A 136 12.02 17.24 0.04
N ALA A 137 10.75 17.02 0.36
CA ALA A 137 10.17 17.42 1.65
C ALA A 137 10.84 16.67 2.83
N ASN A 138 11.08 15.37 2.69
CA ASN A 138 11.77 14.57 3.70
C ASN A 138 13.19 15.08 3.97
N ASN A 139 13.94 15.34 2.91
CA ASN A 139 15.33 15.74 3.00
C ASN A 139 15.49 17.22 3.37
N LEU A 140 14.49 18.07 3.08
CA LEU A 140 14.41 19.43 3.64
C LEU A 140 14.29 19.36 5.15
N LEU A 141 13.41 18.53 5.70
CA LEU A 141 13.29 18.36 7.15
C LEU A 141 14.61 17.89 7.77
N ALA A 142 15.28 16.90 7.16
CA ALA A 142 16.60 16.45 7.61
C ALA A 142 17.63 17.59 7.59
N ALA A 143 17.67 18.40 6.53
CA ALA A 143 18.57 19.55 6.43
C ALA A 143 18.28 20.62 7.49
N LEU A 144 17.00 20.89 7.79
CA LEU A 144 16.59 21.85 8.82
C LEU A 144 16.98 21.38 10.23
N ILE A 145 16.86 20.08 10.53
CA ILE A 145 17.31 19.50 11.81
C ILE A 145 18.80 19.76 12.01
N ASP A 146 19.64 19.36 11.05
CA ASP A 146 21.08 19.48 11.17
C ASP A 146 21.54 20.95 11.14
N ASN A 147 20.89 21.80 10.35
CA ASN A 147 21.13 23.24 10.36
C ASN A 147 20.78 23.86 11.72
N HIS A 148 19.64 23.51 12.32
CA HIS A 148 19.27 24.01 13.64
C HIS A 148 20.31 23.68 14.71
N ILE A 149 20.80 22.45 14.70
CA ILE A 149 21.87 22.01 15.60
C ILE A 149 23.15 22.81 15.34
N TYR A 150 23.53 22.99 14.07
CA TYR A 150 24.72 23.76 13.68
C TYR A 150 24.65 25.24 14.10
N GLN A 151 23.49 25.89 13.98
CA GLN A 151 23.32 27.32 14.25
C GLN A 151 23.22 27.68 15.75
N GLY A 152 23.19 26.69 16.64
CA GLY A 152 23.17 26.93 18.09
C GLY A 152 22.36 25.92 18.89
N ASN A 153 21.59 25.06 18.23
CA ASN A 153 20.78 24.01 18.86
C ASN A 153 19.88 24.53 20.00
N GLU A 154 19.12 25.59 19.76
CA GLU A 154 18.28 26.24 20.79
C GLU A 154 17.20 25.30 21.36
N LEU A 155 16.80 24.30 20.59
CA LEU A 155 15.85 23.24 21.00
C LEU A 155 16.52 22.14 21.82
N ASN A 156 17.84 22.21 22.01
CA ASN A 156 18.62 21.28 22.80
C ASN A 156 18.44 19.81 22.34
N ILE A 157 18.38 19.59 21.02
CA ILE A 157 18.25 18.28 20.40
C ILE A 157 19.53 17.47 20.69
N ASP A 158 19.38 16.22 21.15
CA ASP A 158 20.50 15.28 21.25
C ASP A 158 20.72 14.63 19.87
N PRO A 159 21.85 14.87 19.17
CA PRO A 159 22.08 14.31 17.83
C PRO A 159 22.05 12.79 17.77
N ARG A 160 22.26 12.11 18.91
CA ARG A 160 22.22 10.64 19.03
C ARG A 160 20.80 10.09 19.18
N LYS A 161 19.81 10.97 19.34
CA LYS A 161 18.40 10.66 19.56
C LYS A 161 17.50 11.20 18.45
N ILE A 162 18.09 11.63 17.34
CA ILE A 162 17.36 11.90 16.10
C ILE A 162 16.82 10.55 15.60
N VAL A 163 15.51 10.51 15.37
CA VAL A 163 14.83 9.33 14.81
C VAL A 163 14.46 9.53 13.34
N TRP A 164 14.43 10.78 12.89
CA TRP A 164 14.26 11.14 11.49
C TRP A 164 15.46 10.68 10.66
N LYS A 165 15.20 10.15 9.47
CA LYS A 165 16.22 9.70 8.52
C LYS A 165 16.07 10.43 7.20
N ARG A 166 17.15 10.46 6.43
CA ARG A 166 17.10 10.89 5.02
C ARG A 166 16.45 9.81 4.15
N CYS A 167 16.11 10.16 2.91
CA CYS A 167 15.59 9.17 1.98
C CYS A 167 16.05 9.40 0.53
N VAL A 168 16.02 8.32 -0.25
CA VAL A 168 16.28 8.31 -1.69
C VAL A 168 15.49 7.18 -2.34
N ASP A 169 14.89 7.40 -3.50
CA ASP A 169 14.11 6.36 -4.19
C ASP A 169 14.98 5.45 -5.05
N MET A 170 15.99 4.85 -4.42
CA MET A 170 16.93 3.90 -5.03
C MET A 170 17.17 2.74 -4.09
N ASN A 171 17.42 1.55 -4.65
CA ASN A 171 17.78 0.37 -3.88
C ASN A 171 19.26 0.39 -3.49
N ASP A 172 19.63 1.28 -2.57
CA ASP A 172 21.03 1.51 -2.18
C ASP A 172 21.34 1.04 -0.75
N ARG A 173 21.88 -0.18 -0.64
CA ARG A 173 22.28 -0.75 0.66
C ARG A 173 23.42 0.01 1.35
N GLN A 174 24.21 0.79 0.60
CA GLN A 174 25.38 1.50 1.13
C GLN A 174 24.98 2.63 2.08
N LEU A 175 23.78 3.18 1.91
CA LEU A 175 23.28 4.33 2.68
C LEU A 175 22.48 3.93 3.92
N ARG A 176 22.36 2.62 4.23
CA ARG A 176 21.59 2.13 5.40
C ARG A 176 22.08 2.70 6.73
N PHE A 177 23.39 2.83 6.86
CA PHE A 177 24.09 3.34 8.05
C PHE A 177 25.24 4.21 7.58
N VAL A 178 25.24 5.48 7.97
CA VAL A 178 26.26 6.45 7.61
C VAL A 178 26.66 7.28 8.83
N THR A 179 27.82 7.92 8.75
CA THR A 179 28.17 9.05 9.63
C THR A 179 28.27 10.29 8.75
N ASP A 180 27.50 11.31 9.09
CA ASP A 180 27.48 12.60 8.38
C ASP A 180 28.04 13.73 9.26
N GLY A 181 28.00 14.99 8.77
CA GLY A 181 28.52 16.15 9.52
C GLY A 181 30.04 16.12 9.75
N LEU A 182 30.79 15.35 8.95
CA LEU A 182 32.25 15.23 9.03
C LEU A 182 32.97 16.42 8.36
N GLY A 183 34.30 16.45 8.44
CA GLY A 183 35.11 17.47 7.76
C GLY A 183 35.35 18.74 8.57
N GLY A 184 35.14 18.71 9.89
CA GLY A 184 35.44 19.83 10.79
C GLY A 184 34.28 20.81 10.96
N ARG A 185 34.49 21.83 11.81
CA ARG A 185 33.42 22.68 12.36
C ARG A 185 32.52 23.34 11.33
N VAL A 186 33.05 23.73 10.16
CA VAL A 186 32.27 24.45 9.13
C VAL A 186 31.29 23.57 8.35
N ASN A 187 31.36 22.24 8.53
CA ASN A 187 30.63 21.25 7.73
C ASN A 187 29.52 20.53 8.50
N GLY A 188 29.29 20.86 9.78
CA GLY A 188 28.20 20.31 10.59
C GLY A 188 28.66 19.72 11.93
N VAL A 189 27.78 18.91 12.52
CA VAL A 189 28.01 18.19 13.78
C VAL A 189 27.98 16.69 13.48
N PRO A 190 29.05 15.93 13.75
CA PRO A 190 29.08 14.50 13.48
C PRO A 190 27.98 13.72 14.21
N ARG A 191 27.23 12.90 13.49
CA ARG A 191 26.26 11.95 14.06
C ARG A 191 26.11 10.69 13.21
N GLU A 192 25.53 9.65 13.80
CA GLU A 192 25.06 8.49 13.05
C GLU A 192 23.73 8.85 12.35
N ASP A 193 23.59 8.42 11.11
CA ASP A 193 22.38 8.60 10.31
C ASP A 193 22.14 7.39 9.39
N GLY A 194 21.08 7.44 8.59
CA GLY A 194 20.86 6.52 7.50
C GLY A 194 19.81 7.00 6.53
N TYR A 195 19.66 6.26 5.44
CA TYR A 195 18.63 6.48 4.44
C TYR A 195 17.65 5.33 4.43
N ASP A 196 16.37 5.68 4.30
CA ASP A 196 15.31 4.75 3.91
C ASP A 196 14.93 5.01 2.44
N ILE A 197 14.30 4.04 1.79
CA ILE A 197 13.74 4.28 0.45
C ILE A 197 12.58 5.28 0.57
N THR A 198 12.38 6.18 -0.40
CA THR A 198 11.42 7.30 -0.26
C THR A 198 10.00 6.87 0.13
N VAL A 199 9.51 5.75 -0.39
CA VAL A 199 8.19 5.18 -0.02
C VAL A 199 8.06 4.68 1.42
N ALA A 200 9.18 4.55 2.14
CA ALA A 200 9.24 4.22 3.57
C ALA A 200 9.21 5.46 4.48
N SER A 201 9.33 6.68 3.92
CA SER A 201 9.26 7.94 4.67
C SER A 201 7.89 8.12 5.33
N GLU A 202 7.86 8.71 6.53
CA GLU A 202 6.60 9.13 7.15
C GLU A 202 5.88 10.20 6.31
N ILE A 203 6.60 11.01 5.52
CA ILE A 203 5.99 11.98 4.59
C ILE A 203 5.06 11.27 3.60
N MET A 204 5.45 10.08 3.11
CA MET A 204 4.61 9.26 2.24
C MET A 204 3.32 8.83 2.94
N ALA A 205 3.43 8.34 4.18
CA ALA A 205 2.26 7.94 4.97
C ALA A 205 1.34 9.13 5.28
N VAL A 206 1.92 10.28 5.64
CA VAL A 206 1.19 11.53 5.87
C VAL A 206 0.44 11.97 4.63
N LEU A 207 1.08 12.03 3.45
CA LEU A 207 0.41 12.38 2.20
C LEU A 207 -0.74 11.42 1.89
N CYS A 208 -0.53 10.13 2.11
CA CYS A 208 -1.55 9.11 1.84
C CYS A 208 -2.73 9.17 2.81
N LEU A 209 -2.58 9.69 4.02
CA LEU A 209 -3.66 9.79 5.01
C LEU A 209 -4.27 11.20 5.11
N SER A 210 -3.72 12.18 4.41
CA SER A 210 -4.21 13.55 4.43
C SER A 210 -5.51 13.69 3.63
N LYS A 211 -6.51 14.36 4.22
CA LYS A 211 -7.79 14.64 3.55
C LYS A 211 -7.76 15.89 2.65
N ASP A 212 -6.90 16.85 2.97
CA ASP A 212 -6.71 18.10 2.25
C ASP A 212 -5.34 18.72 2.61
N ILE A 213 -5.01 19.85 1.97
CA ILE A 213 -3.72 20.53 2.18
C ILE A 213 -3.54 21.10 3.60
N THR A 214 -4.64 21.43 4.30
CA THR A 214 -4.59 21.92 5.68
C THR A 214 -4.22 20.78 6.62
N ASP A 215 -4.90 19.64 6.50
CA ASP A 215 -4.60 18.42 7.25
C ASP A 215 -3.18 17.91 6.94
N LEU A 216 -2.74 17.98 5.68
CA LEU A 216 -1.36 17.67 5.30
C LEU A 216 -0.36 18.50 6.11
N LYS A 217 -0.53 19.82 6.15
CA LYS A 217 0.37 20.72 6.89
C LYS A 217 0.35 20.45 8.39
N GLU A 218 -0.83 20.22 8.98
CA GLU A 218 -0.98 19.90 10.40
C GLU A 218 -0.33 18.55 10.77
N ARG A 219 -0.47 17.54 9.91
CA ARG A 219 0.20 16.24 10.06
C ARG A 219 1.70 16.34 9.95
N LEU A 220 2.20 17.12 8.98
CA LEU A 220 3.63 17.39 8.83
C LEU A 220 4.22 18.04 10.10
N GLY A 221 3.52 19.01 10.69
CA GLY A 221 3.96 19.67 11.93
C GLY A 221 4.05 18.73 13.14
N ARG A 222 3.22 17.67 13.18
CA ARG A 222 3.18 16.68 14.27
C ARG A 222 4.30 15.64 14.21
N ILE A 223 5.07 15.57 13.12
CA ILE A 223 6.17 14.61 12.97
C ILE A 223 7.20 14.83 14.09
N ILE A 224 7.51 13.77 14.83
CA ILE A 224 8.58 13.77 15.84
C ILE A 224 9.90 13.46 15.15
N ILE A 225 10.86 14.37 15.23
CA ILE A 225 12.16 14.24 14.57
C ILE A 225 13.25 13.66 15.47
N GLY A 226 13.06 13.75 16.79
CA GLY A 226 14.04 13.31 17.78
C GLY A 226 13.65 13.77 19.18
N TYR A 227 14.63 13.72 20.08
CA TYR A 227 14.42 14.06 21.48
C TYR A 227 15.53 14.99 21.98
N THR A 228 15.21 15.80 22.99
CA THR A 228 16.18 16.67 23.66
C THR A 228 17.22 15.87 24.45
N TYR A 229 18.30 16.51 24.89
CA TYR A 229 19.16 15.95 25.95
C TYR A 229 18.36 15.72 27.24
N GLY A 230 18.85 14.79 28.08
CA GLY A 230 18.29 14.48 29.40
C GLY A 230 18.15 12.99 29.66
N LYS A 231 17.70 12.63 30.87
CA LYS A 231 17.30 11.26 31.19
C LYS A 231 16.05 10.90 30.40
N ILE A 232 15.82 9.62 30.11
CA ILE A 232 14.64 9.15 29.33
C ILE A 232 13.32 9.71 29.89
N SER A 233 13.20 9.86 31.21
CA SER A 233 12.01 10.42 31.89
C SER A 233 11.83 11.93 31.73
N GLU A 234 12.86 12.65 31.29
CA GLU A 234 12.90 14.12 31.15
C GLU A 234 12.97 14.56 29.67
N GLN A 235 13.26 13.61 28.77
CA GLN A 235 13.38 13.85 27.33
C GLN A 235 12.05 14.33 26.76
N LYS A 236 12.10 15.46 26.06
CA LYS A 236 10.95 16.00 25.35
C LYS A 236 11.05 15.62 23.88
N PRO A 237 9.95 15.19 23.23
CA PRO A 237 9.94 15.05 21.78
C PRO A 237 10.13 16.42 21.14
N VAL A 238 10.91 16.48 20.07
CA VAL A 238 11.04 17.65 19.21
C VAL A 238 10.34 17.33 17.90
N THR A 239 9.52 18.27 17.44
CA THR A 239 8.66 18.10 16.26
C THR A 239 9.16 18.92 15.06
N ALA A 240 8.63 18.62 13.88
CA ALA A 240 8.86 19.45 12.70
C ALA A 240 8.29 20.88 12.87
N HIS A 241 7.22 21.04 13.67
CA HIS A 241 6.66 22.35 14.00
C HIS A 241 7.61 23.21 14.84
N ASP A 242 8.35 22.60 15.77
CA ASP A 242 9.37 23.30 16.57
C ASP A 242 10.50 23.88 15.69
N LEU A 243 10.69 23.31 14.50
CA LEU A 243 11.62 23.79 13.46
C LEU A 243 10.96 24.69 12.40
N HIS A 244 9.66 24.97 12.53
CA HIS A 244 8.85 25.71 11.56
C HIS A 244 8.91 25.14 10.13
N ALA A 245 9.08 23.81 10.00
CA ALA A 245 9.34 23.14 8.73
C ALA A 245 8.07 22.82 7.92
N GLU A 246 6.91 22.73 8.57
CA GLU A 246 5.67 22.22 8.00
C GLU A 246 5.14 23.05 6.84
N GLY A 247 5.31 24.37 6.88
CA GLY A 247 4.90 25.27 5.79
C GLY A 247 5.71 25.03 4.52
N ALA A 248 7.03 24.91 4.65
CA ALA A 248 7.93 24.68 3.53
C ALA A 248 7.77 23.26 2.94
N MET A 249 7.63 22.24 3.79
CA MET A 249 7.32 20.88 3.35
C MET A 249 5.97 20.83 2.62
N CYS A 250 4.93 21.50 3.15
CA CYS A 250 3.62 21.56 2.51
C CYS A 250 3.70 22.25 1.13
N ALA A 251 4.50 23.31 0.99
CA ALA A 251 4.72 23.98 -0.29
C ALA A 251 5.35 23.04 -1.34
N LEU A 252 6.35 22.23 -0.94
CA LEU A 252 6.96 21.22 -1.82
C LEU A 252 5.95 20.14 -2.26
N LEU A 253 4.97 19.83 -1.42
CA LEU A 253 3.96 18.79 -1.67
C LEU A 253 2.66 19.33 -2.30
N LYS A 254 2.54 20.64 -2.55
CA LYS A 254 1.28 21.28 -2.97
C LYS A 254 0.66 20.61 -4.20
N ASP A 255 1.46 20.33 -5.21
CA ASP A 255 1.01 19.69 -6.45
C ASP A 255 1.08 18.15 -6.36
N ALA A 256 2.01 17.62 -5.56
CA ALA A 256 2.11 16.19 -5.27
C ALA A 256 0.91 15.65 -4.47
N LEU A 257 0.10 16.50 -3.84
CA LEU A 257 -1.15 16.10 -3.18
C LEU A 257 -2.31 15.88 -4.18
N LYS A 258 -2.20 16.40 -5.40
CA LYS A 258 -3.24 16.26 -6.43
C LYS A 258 -3.18 14.85 -7.03
N PRO A 259 -4.27 14.07 -7.00
CA PRO A 259 -4.29 12.72 -7.58
C PRO A 259 -4.01 12.72 -9.08
N ASN A 260 -3.32 11.69 -9.56
CA ASN A 260 -2.96 11.58 -10.98
C ASN A 260 -3.96 10.71 -11.74
N LEU A 261 -4.66 11.31 -12.71
CA LEU A 261 -5.53 10.63 -13.66
C LEU A 261 -4.73 9.99 -14.79
N VAL A 262 -5.06 8.73 -15.05
CA VAL A 262 -4.58 7.87 -16.14
C VAL A 262 -5.74 6.96 -16.59
N GLN A 263 -5.44 5.93 -17.39
CA GLN A 263 -6.46 5.02 -17.92
C GLN A 263 -6.00 3.56 -17.95
N THR A 264 -6.95 2.63 -17.98
CA THR A 264 -6.66 1.22 -18.29
C THR A 264 -6.47 1.01 -19.79
N LEU A 265 -6.06 -0.20 -20.19
CA LEU A 265 -6.04 -0.61 -21.61
C LEU A 265 -7.42 -0.52 -22.28
N GLU A 266 -8.51 -0.61 -21.52
CA GLU A 266 -9.88 -0.43 -21.99
C GLU A 266 -10.45 0.98 -21.70
N HIS A 267 -9.57 1.95 -21.46
CA HIS A 267 -9.91 3.36 -21.28
C HIS A 267 -10.82 3.60 -20.06
N THR A 268 -10.76 2.73 -19.05
CA THR A 268 -11.41 2.95 -17.75
C THR A 268 -10.62 4.01 -16.98
N PRO A 269 -11.27 5.07 -16.44
CA PRO A 269 -10.56 6.07 -15.64
C PRO A 269 -9.88 5.45 -14.42
N ALA A 270 -8.61 5.76 -14.23
CA ALA A 270 -7.82 5.27 -13.10
C ALA A 270 -7.03 6.41 -12.46
N ILE A 271 -6.93 6.36 -11.13
CA ILE A 271 -6.14 7.28 -10.33
C ILE A 271 -4.95 6.52 -9.74
N ILE A 272 -3.74 7.02 -9.93
CA ILE A 272 -2.53 6.52 -9.28
C ILE A 272 -2.03 7.61 -8.34
N HIS A 273 -1.98 7.35 -7.03
CA HIS A 273 -1.55 8.38 -6.09
C HIS A 273 -1.08 7.84 -4.74
N GLY A 274 0.16 8.19 -4.37
CA GLY A 274 0.81 7.72 -3.17
C GLY A 274 1.19 6.23 -3.24
N GLY A 275 2.11 5.80 -2.39
CA GLY A 275 2.58 4.42 -2.39
C GLY A 275 3.38 4.05 -1.15
N PRO A 276 2.79 4.10 0.06
CA PRO A 276 3.47 3.75 1.29
C PRO A 276 3.74 2.24 1.32
N PHE A 277 4.77 1.87 2.06
CA PHE A 277 5.00 0.48 2.44
C PHE A 277 3.79 -0.12 3.18
N ALA A 278 3.58 -1.43 3.01
CA ALA A 278 2.49 -2.16 3.65
C ALA A 278 2.93 -2.90 4.94
N ASN A 279 4.18 -2.75 5.36
CA ASN A 279 4.70 -3.25 6.64
C ASN A 279 4.75 -2.11 7.68
N ILE A 280 5.65 -1.15 7.54
CA ILE A 280 5.84 -0.01 8.46
C ILE A 280 4.83 1.13 8.25
N ALA A 281 3.96 0.99 7.25
CA ALA A 281 2.83 1.88 7.02
C ALA A 281 1.63 1.05 6.53
N HIS A 282 0.54 1.74 6.19
CA HIS A 282 -0.77 1.15 5.92
C HIS A 282 -0.93 0.57 4.50
N GLY A 283 0.04 0.76 3.60
CA GLY A 283 0.07 0.04 2.31
C GLY A 283 -1.05 0.36 1.32
N CYS A 284 -1.71 1.52 1.43
CA CYS A 284 -2.81 1.92 0.56
C CYS A 284 -2.44 3.15 -0.28
N ASN A 285 -3.14 3.37 -1.40
CA ASN A 285 -3.10 4.66 -2.10
C ASN A 285 -3.69 5.77 -1.21
N SER A 286 -3.52 7.03 -1.61
CA SER A 286 -4.00 8.15 -0.80
C SER A 286 -5.52 8.17 -0.52
N VAL A 287 -5.90 8.76 0.62
CA VAL A 287 -7.29 9.10 0.96
C VAL A 287 -7.90 10.03 -0.08
N THR A 288 -7.16 11.05 -0.52
CA THR A 288 -7.61 12.01 -1.53
C THR A 288 -8.01 11.32 -2.85
N ALA A 289 -7.22 10.36 -3.33
CA ALA A 289 -7.54 9.59 -4.53
C ALA A 289 -8.78 8.70 -4.36
N THR A 290 -8.90 8.00 -3.23
CA THR A 290 -10.09 7.16 -2.97
C THR A 290 -11.36 8.00 -2.85
N ARG A 291 -11.30 9.16 -2.19
CA ARG A 291 -12.43 10.11 -2.12
C ARG A 291 -12.78 10.69 -3.48
N MET A 292 -11.77 11.02 -4.30
CA MET A 292 -11.96 11.47 -5.67
C MET A 292 -12.69 10.41 -6.51
N ALA A 293 -12.25 9.15 -6.43
CA ALA A 293 -12.90 8.05 -7.13
C ALA A 293 -14.35 7.83 -6.65
N LEU A 294 -14.61 7.88 -5.33
CA LEU A 294 -15.97 7.77 -4.78
C LEU A 294 -16.88 8.89 -5.24
N ASN A 295 -16.36 10.11 -5.32
CA ASN A 295 -17.16 11.26 -5.73
C ASN A 295 -17.46 11.27 -7.24
N LEU A 296 -16.57 10.70 -8.05
CA LEU A 296 -16.67 10.71 -9.51
C LEU A 296 -17.33 9.47 -10.11
N ALA A 297 -17.43 8.34 -9.39
CA ALA A 297 -17.93 7.08 -9.91
C ALA A 297 -19.00 6.44 -9.00
N ASP A 298 -19.87 5.64 -9.59
CA ASP A 298 -20.84 4.82 -8.84
C ASP A 298 -20.13 3.68 -8.08
N TYR A 299 -18.98 3.23 -8.60
CA TYR A 299 -18.13 2.21 -8.01
C TYR A 299 -16.67 2.67 -7.99
N ALA A 300 -16.09 2.80 -6.81
CA ALA A 300 -14.67 3.11 -6.61
C ALA A 300 -13.94 1.85 -6.15
N ILE A 301 -13.06 1.32 -7.01
CA ILE A 301 -12.29 0.11 -6.72
C ILE A 301 -10.89 0.52 -6.27
N THR A 302 -10.43 -0.01 -5.15
CA THR A 302 -9.09 0.26 -4.60
C THR A 302 -8.47 -1.03 -4.09
N GLU A 303 -7.17 -1.01 -3.81
CA GLU A 303 -6.48 -2.16 -3.20
C GLU A 303 -5.58 -1.77 -2.04
N ALA A 304 -5.14 -2.78 -1.29
CA ALA A 304 -4.12 -2.66 -0.26
C ALA A 304 -2.96 -3.66 -0.48
N GLY A 305 -1.74 -3.26 -0.10
CA GLY A 305 -0.52 -4.06 -0.25
C GLY A 305 -0.53 -5.34 0.60
N PHE A 306 0.21 -6.37 0.16
CA PHE A 306 0.23 -7.71 0.78
C PHE A 306 -1.15 -8.40 0.81
N GLY A 307 -1.35 -9.36 1.73
CA GLY A 307 -2.61 -10.07 1.93
C GLY A 307 -3.55 -9.34 2.90
N ALA A 308 -4.73 -9.92 3.14
CA ALA A 308 -5.77 -9.30 3.96
C ALA A 308 -5.40 -9.15 5.45
N ASP A 309 -4.46 -9.95 5.93
CA ASP A 309 -3.88 -9.88 7.28
C ASP A 309 -3.06 -8.61 7.53
N LEU A 310 -2.54 -7.96 6.49
CA LEU A 310 -1.79 -6.72 6.62
C LEU A 310 -2.46 -5.58 5.86
N GLY A 311 -2.67 -5.75 4.56
CA GLY A 311 -3.23 -4.71 3.71
C GLY A 311 -4.66 -4.36 4.07
N ALA A 312 -5.54 -5.36 4.08
CA ALA A 312 -6.95 -5.11 4.36
C ALA A 312 -7.16 -4.67 5.82
N GLU A 313 -6.53 -5.32 6.79
CA GLU A 313 -6.55 -4.88 8.20
C GLU A 313 -6.20 -3.39 8.32
N LYS A 314 -5.05 -2.96 7.78
CA LYS A 314 -4.66 -1.53 7.86
C LYS A 314 -5.52 -0.61 7.02
N PHE A 315 -6.05 -1.08 5.89
CA PHE A 315 -7.02 -0.30 5.12
C PHE A 315 -8.28 -0.03 5.96
N LEU A 316 -8.75 -1.02 6.73
CA LEU A 316 -9.96 -0.93 7.55
C LEU A 316 -9.68 -0.20 8.87
N ASP A 317 -8.72 -0.65 9.66
CA ASP A 317 -8.44 -0.14 11.01
C ASP A 317 -7.69 1.20 11.02
N ILE A 318 -6.99 1.57 9.94
CA ILE A 318 -6.26 2.85 9.85
C ILE A 318 -6.90 3.78 8.81
N LYS A 319 -6.91 3.41 7.52
CA LYS A 319 -7.36 4.31 6.45
C LYS A 319 -8.85 4.61 6.56
N CYS A 320 -9.71 3.60 6.69
CA CYS A 320 -11.15 3.80 6.81
C CYS A 320 -11.52 4.54 8.10
N ARG A 321 -10.87 4.18 9.21
CA ARG A 321 -11.03 4.87 10.49
C ARG A 321 -10.72 6.36 10.41
N MET A 322 -9.52 6.70 9.94
CA MET A 322 -9.08 8.11 9.88
C MET A 322 -9.84 8.92 8.83
N ALA A 323 -10.26 8.29 7.73
CA ALA A 323 -10.93 8.97 6.63
C ALA A 323 -12.46 8.84 6.67
N GLY A 324 -13.05 8.14 7.65
CA GLY A 324 -14.49 7.88 7.70
C GLY A 324 -15.04 7.14 6.48
N LEU A 325 -14.23 6.29 5.84
CA LEU A 325 -14.63 5.51 4.67
C LEU A 325 -15.35 4.23 5.12
N LYS A 326 -16.32 3.78 4.32
CA LYS A 326 -17.09 2.55 4.59
C LYS A 326 -17.10 1.66 3.35
N PRO A 327 -16.37 0.54 3.34
CA PRO A 327 -16.39 -0.40 2.23
C PRO A 327 -17.76 -1.05 2.07
N ASN A 328 -18.16 -1.26 0.81
CA ASN A 328 -19.40 -1.94 0.45
C ASN A 328 -19.17 -3.42 0.13
N ALA A 329 -18.02 -3.77 -0.44
CA ALA A 329 -17.66 -5.15 -0.75
C ALA A 329 -16.14 -5.33 -0.72
N VAL A 330 -15.71 -6.57 -0.50
CA VAL A 330 -14.30 -6.97 -0.54
C VAL A 330 -14.09 -8.12 -1.51
N VAL A 331 -13.08 -8.01 -2.37
CA VAL A 331 -12.62 -9.09 -3.24
C VAL A 331 -11.35 -9.69 -2.64
N ILE A 332 -11.33 -10.99 -2.39
CA ILE A 332 -10.15 -11.73 -1.91
C ILE A 332 -9.58 -12.53 -3.07
N VAL A 333 -8.42 -12.10 -3.56
CA VAL A 333 -7.74 -12.75 -4.69
C VAL A 333 -6.91 -13.95 -4.22
N ALA A 334 -7.04 -15.07 -4.92
CA ALA A 334 -6.23 -16.27 -4.73
C ALA A 334 -5.94 -16.96 -6.07
N THR A 335 -5.01 -17.92 -6.07
CA THR A 335 -4.73 -18.81 -7.19
C THR A 335 -4.60 -20.24 -6.66
N VAL A 336 -4.97 -21.24 -7.46
CA VAL A 336 -4.82 -22.65 -7.10
C VAL A 336 -3.36 -22.98 -6.75
N ARG A 337 -2.42 -22.44 -7.52
CA ARG A 337 -0.97 -22.59 -7.30
C ARG A 337 -0.52 -22.00 -5.95
N ALA A 338 -0.96 -20.81 -5.58
CA ALA A 338 -0.62 -20.21 -4.29
C ALA A 338 -1.22 -20.99 -3.11
N LEU A 339 -2.42 -21.55 -3.28
CA LEU A 339 -3.03 -22.42 -2.27
C LEU A 339 -2.26 -23.75 -2.15
N LYS A 340 -1.90 -24.42 -3.25
CA LYS A 340 -1.03 -25.60 -3.21
C LYS A 340 0.32 -25.33 -2.53
N TYR A 341 0.91 -24.15 -2.76
CA TYR A 341 2.13 -23.73 -2.08
C TYR A 341 1.91 -23.61 -0.56
N ASN A 342 0.79 -23.03 -0.13
CA ASN A 342 0.40 -23.01 1.29
C ASN A 342 0.19 -24.42 1.87
N GLY A 343 -0.20 -25.39 1.04
CA GLY A 343 -0.29 -26.80 1.39
C GLY A 343 1.04 -27.56 1.40
N GLY A 344 2.16 -26.90 1.12
CA GLY A 344 3.51 -27.46 1.19
C GLY A 344 4.14 -27.84 -0.15
N VAL A 345 3.51 -27.55 -1.29
CA VAL A 345 4.09 -27.85 -2.62
C VAL A 345 5.20 -26.85 -2.94
N ALA A 346 6.36 -27.35 -3.35
CA ALA A 346 7.48 -26.51 -3.78
C ALA A 346 7.14 -25.73 -5.07
N LYS A 347 7.75 -24.56 -5.25
CA LYS A 347 7.49 -23.66 -6.39
C LYS A 347 7.59 -24.36 -7.76
N ALA A 348 8.54 -25.27 -7.91
CA ALA A 348 8.80 -25.98 -9.17
C ALA A 348 7.66 -26.94 -9.56
N ASP A 349 6.90 -27.43 -8.60
CA ASP A 349 5.92 -28.51 -8.78
C ASP A 349 4.47 -28.02 -8.85
N LEU A 350 4.25 -26.70 -8.76
CA LEU A 350 2.92 -26.09 -8.69
C LEU A 350 2.02 -26.30 -9.92
N ASN A 351 2.60 -26.73 -11.04
CA ASN A 351 1.86 -26.93 -12.29
C ASN A 351 1.17 -28.30 -12.36
N GLN A 352 1.46 -29.20 -11.43
CA GLN A 352 0.83 -30.52 -11.36
C GLN A 352 -0.45 -30.45 -10.53
N GLU A 353 -1.49 -31.17 -10.92
CA GLU A 353 -2.70 -31.30 -10.12
C GLU A 353 -2.38 -31.89 -8.76
N ASN A 354 -2.87 -31.27 -7.67
CA ASN A 354 -2.70 -31.83 -6.33
C ASN A 354 -3.83 -31.37 -5.39
N LEU A 355 -4.94 -32.12 -5.39
CA LEU A 355 -6.11 -31.84 -4.54
C LEU A 355 -5.80 -31.94 -3.04
N GLU A 356 -4.93 -32.86 -2.63
CA GLU A 356 -4.56 -33.02 -1.21
C GLU A 356 -3.82 -31.80 -0.68
N ALA A 357 -2.83 -31.32 -1.42
CA ALA A 357 -2.11 -30.10 -1.06
C ALA A 357 -3.00 -28.86 -1.15
N LEU A 358 -3.88 -28.80 -2.15
CA LEU A 358 -4.85 -27.72 -2.26
C LEU A 358 -5.77 -27.68 -1.03
N GLU A 359 -6.29 -28.82 -0.59
CA GLU A 359 -7.11 -28.93 0.63
C GLU A 359 -6.34 -28.49 1.88
N LYS A 360 -5.05 -28.85 2.00
CA LYS A 360 -4.18 -28.39 3.10
C LYS A 360 -3.86 -26.90 3.05
N GLY A 361 -3.90 -26.27 1.88
CA GLY A 361 -3.61 -24.84 1.68
C GLY A 361 -4.81 -23.90 1.76
N ILE A 362 -6.01 -24.39 1.43
CA ILE A 362 -7.28 -23.67 1.53
C ILE A 362 -7.52 -23.00 2.90
N PRO A 363 -7.10 -23.56 4.05
CA PRO A 363 -7.19 -22.87 5.34
C PRO A 363 -6.64 -21.44 5.35
N ASN A 364 -5.59 -21.14 4.56
CA ASN A 364 -5.08 -19.76 4.43
C ASN A 364 -6.16 -18.82 3.88
N LEU A 365 -6.80 -19.20 2.77
CA LEU A 365 -7.92 -18.46 2.19
C LEU A 365 -9.10 -18.36 3.17
N MET A 366 -9.45 -19.45 3.83
CA MET A 366 -10.57 -19.47 4.78
C MET A 366 -10.33 -18.53 5.96
N LYS A 367 -9.10 -18.40 6.45
CA LYS A 367 -8.77 -17.43 7.49
C LYS A 367 -8.99 -16.00 7.02
N HIS A 368 -8.56 -15.65 5.79
CA HIS A 368 -8.79 -14.32 5.22
C HIS A 368 -10.29 -14.04 4.98
N VAL A 369 -11.03 -15.02 4.49
CA VAL A 369 -12.50 -14.93 4.36
C VAL A 369 -13.16 -14.69 5.72
N ASN A 370 -12.78 -15.46 6.75
CA ASN A 370 -13.27 -15.27 8.11
C ASN A 370 -12.95 -13.89 8.66
N ASN A 371 -11.73 -13.37 8.43
CA ASN A 371 -11.35 -12.05 8.90
C ASN A 371 -12.28 -10.98 8.30
N ILE A 372 -12.47 -10.98 6.98
CA ILE A 372 -13.33 -9.99 6.33
C ILE A 372 -14.79 -10.09 6.79
N LYS A 373 -15.36 -11.30 6.85
CA LYS A 373 -16.76 -11.49 7.23
C LYS A 373 -17.03 -11.28 8.71
N ASN A 374 -16.23 -11.90 9.56
CA ASN A 374 -16.56 -12.07 10.97
C ASN A 374 -15.79 -11.12 11.90
N VAL A 375 -14.63 -10.60 11.47
CA VAL A 375 -13.88 -9.60 12.26
C VAL A 375 -14.22 -8.18 11.84
N PHE A 376 -14.54 -7.96 10.56
CA PHE A 376 -14.84 -6.64 10.01
C PHE A 376 -16.30 -6.47 9.57
N GLY A 377 -17.12 -7.53 9.56
CA GLY A 377 -18.54 -7.42 9.21
C GLY A 377 -18.83 -7.08 7.74
N LEU A 378 -17.89 -7.38 6.82
CA LEU A 378 -17.99 -7.00 5.41
C LEU A 378 -18.35 -8.18 4.49
N PRO A 379 -19.20 -7.97 3.48
CA PRO A 379 -19.48 -8.96 2.44
C PRO A 379 -18.25 -9.14 1.54
N CYS A 380 -18.01 -10.37 1.11
CA CYS A 380 -16.87 -10.68 0.27
C CYS A 380 -17.13 -11.75 -0.78
N VAL A 381 -16.32 -11.71 -1.84
CA VAL A 381 -16.24 -12.71 -2.90
C VAL A 381 -14.78 -13.13 -3.06
N VAL A 382 -14.56 -14.41 -3.36
CA VAL A 382 -13.23 -14.90 -3.72
C VAL A 382 -13.05 -14.83 -5.24
N ALA A 383 -12.00 -14.15 -5.69
CA ALA A 383 -11.59 -14.14 -7.09
C ALA A 383 -10.44 -15.13 -7.29
N ILE A 384 -10.67 -16.18 -8.08
CA ILE A 384 -9.60 -17.12 -8.47
C ILE A 384 -9.05 -16.68 -9.81
N ASN A 385 -7.83 -16.15 -9.83
CA ASN A 385 -7.16 -15.83 -11.09
C ASN A 385 -6.74 -17.13 -11.78
N ALA A 386 -7.27 -17.34 -12.99
CA ALA A 386 -7.08 -18.57 -13.74
C ALA A 386 -5.64 -18.72 -14.25
N PHE A 387 -5.06 -19.90 -14.08
CA PHE A 387 -3.83 -20.30 -14.76
C PHE A 387 -4.09 -21.45 -15.74
N PRO A 388 -3.35 -21.55 -16.87
CA PRO A 388 -3.55 -22.62 -17.86
C PRO A 388 -3.40 -24.05 -17.33
N THR A 389 -2.71 -24.21 -16.20
CA THR A 389 -2.43 -25.52 -15.58
C THR A 389 -3.44 -25.91 -14.51
N ASP A 390 -4.34 -25.01 -14.12
CA ASP A 390 -5.33 -25.29 -13.08
C ASP A 390 -6.39 -26.26 -13.64
N THR A 391 -6.69 -27.33 -12.90
CA THR A 391 -7.68 -28.31 -13.36
C THR A 391 -9.09 -27.95 -12.88
N LYS A 392 -10.11 -28.47 -13.58
CA LYS A 392 -11.50 -28.29 -13.17
C LYS A 392 -11.75 -28.82 -11.76
N ALA A 393 -11.15 -29.96 -11.41
CA ALA A 393 -11.28 -30.54 -10.07
C ALA A 393 -10.69 -29.64 -8.97
N GLU A 394 -9.55 -29.00 -9.23
CA GLU A 394 -8.95 -28.04 -8.29
C GLU A 394 -9.83 -26.81 -8.09
N LEU A 395 -10.37 -26.26 -9.17
CA LEU A 395 -11.28 -25.11 -9.12
C LEU A 395 -12.58 -25.45 -8.37
N ASP A 396 -13.16 -26.62 -8.64
CA ASP A 396 -14.40 -27.10 -8.00
C ASP A 396 -14.20 -27.32 -6.50
N LEU A 397 -13.02 -27.79 -6.07
CA LEU A 397 -12.70 -27.94 -4.65
C LEU A 397 -12.67 -26.58 -3.93
N VAL A 398 -12.05 -25.56 -4.53
CA VAL A 398 -12.01 -24.21 -3.94
C VAL A 398 -13.42 -23.62 -3.85
N GLU A 399 -14.22 -23.77 -4.90
CA GLU A 399 -15.62 -23.32 -4.94
C GLU A 399 -16.45 -24.00 -3.84
N ALA A 400 -16.33 -25.33 -3.71
CA ALA A 400 -17.05 -26.09 -2.69
C ALA A 400 -16.71 -25.60 -1.26
N LYS A 401 -15.43 -25.41 -0.94
CA LYS A 401 -15.00 -24.96 0.40
C LYS A 401 -15.43 -23.52 0.70
N CYS A 402 -15.41 -22.62 -0.28
CA CYS A 402 -15.91 -21.25 -0.09
C CYS A 402 -17.43 -21.23 0.12
N LYS A 403 -18.16 -22.10 -0.58
CA LYS A 403 -19.62 -22.22 -0.46
C LYS A 403 -20.06 -22.70 0.93
N GLU A 404 -19.28 -23.57 1.59
CA GLU A 404 -19.52 -24.02 2.97
C GLU A 404 -19.61 -22.86 3.97
N VAL A 405 -18.88 -21.77 3.72
CA VAL A 405 -18.90 -20.54 4.56
C VAL A 405 -19.75 -19.42 3.95
N GLY A 406 -20.59 -19.74 2.96
CA GLY A 406 -21.48 -18.78 2.30
C GLY A 406 -20.74 -17.66 1.58
N VAL A 407 -19.67 -18.01 0.85
CA VAL A 407 -18.91 -17.08 0.00
C VAL A 407 -18.84 -17.62 -1.41
N ASN A 408 -19.20 -16.78 -2.38
CA ASN A 408 -19.12 -17.13 -3.78
C ASN A 408 -17.68 -17.05 -4.29
N VAL A 409 -17.40 -17.87 -5.30
CA VAL A 409 -16.14 -17.85 -6.03
C VAL A 409 -16.40 -17.43 -7.47
N ALA A 410 -15.66 -16.42 -7.95
CA ALA A 410 -15.65 -16.03 -9.34
C ALA A 410 -14.29 -16.37 -9.95
N LEU A 411 -14.29 -17.19 -11.00
CA LEU A 411 -13.11 -17.38 -11.83
C LEU A 411 -12.84 -16.08 -12.61
N SER A 412 -11.61 -15.62 -12.56
CA SER A 412 -11.14 -14.38 -13.19
C SER A 412 -10.11 -14.71 -14.27
N GLU A 413 -10.43 -14.36 -15.51
CA GLU A 413 -9.56 -14.54 -16.68
C GLU A 413 -9.05 -13.21 -17.23
N VAL A 414 -9.12 -12.14 -16.42
CA VAL A 414 -8.85 -10.76 -16.86
C VAL A 414 -7.43 -10.54 -17.39
N TRP A 415 -6.46 -11.33 -16.93
CA TRP A 415 -5.10 -11.30 -17.46
C TRP A 415 -5.06 -11.67 -18.95
N ALA A 416 -5.85 -12.66 -19.37
CA ALA A 416 -5.86 -13.15 -20.76
C ALA A 416 -6.94 -12.48 -21.63
N LYS A 417 -8.05 -12.02 -21.03
CA LYS A 417 -9.27 -11.59 -21.74
C LYS A 417 -9.70 -10.15 -21.42
N GLY A 418 -8.92 -9.38 -20.67
CA GLY A 418 -9.31 -8.03 -20.24
C GLY A 418 -10.60 -8.04 -19.43
N GLY A 419 -11.43 -7.00 -19.56
CA GLY A 419 -12.69 -6.87 -18.84
C GLY A 419 -13.70 -7.98 -19.13
N GLU A 420 -13.63 -8.64 -20.30
CA GLU A 420 -14.51 -9.78 -20.61
C GLU A 420 -14.28 -10.95 -19.63
N GLY A 421 -13.02 -11.18 -19.25
CA GLY A 421 -12.64 -12.22 -18.30
C GLY A 421 -13.05 -11.95 -16.86
N GLY A 422 -13.60 -10.77 -16.57
CA GLY A 422 -13.99 -10.33 -15.22
C GLY A 422 -15.50 -10.17 -15.02
N LEU A 423 -16.34 -10.42 -16.03
CA LEU A 423 -17.78 -10.12 -15.98
C LEU A 423 -18.50 -10.79 -14.80
N LYS A 424 -18.25 -12.09 -14.57
CA LYS A 424 -18.84 -12.82 -13.43
C LYS A 424 -18.43 -12.24 -12.08
N LEU A 425 -17.18 -11.83 -11.94
CA LEU A 425 -16.69 -11.18 -10.73
C LEU A 425 -17.37 -9.82 -10.55
N ALA A 426 -17.49 -9.03 -11.62
CA ALA A 426 -18.16 -7.72 -11.58
C ALA A 426 -19.63 -7.84 -11.17
N GLU A 427 -20.38 -8.78 -11.75
CA GLU A 427 -21.77 -9.07 -11.38
C GLU A 427 -21.91 -9.41 -9.90
N GLU A 428 -21.05 -10.29 -9.38
CA GLU A 428 -21.08 -10.67 -7.97
C GLU A 428 -20.72 -9.49 -7.05
N VAL A 429 -19.71 -8.70 -7.40
CA VAL A 429 -19.34 -7.52 -6.61
C VAL A 429 -20.46 -6.48 -6.60
N ILE A 430 -21.11 -6.24 -7.74
CA ILE A 430 -22.28 -5.34 -7.83
C ILE A 430 -23.39 -5.84 -6.89
N ARG A 431 -23.70 -7.14 -6.91
CA ARG A 431 -24.67 -7.76 -6.02
C ARG A 431 -24.33 -7.54 -4.54
N LEU A 432 -23.08 -7.77 -4.14
CA LEU A 432 -22.61 -7.56 -2.77
C LEU A 432 -22.67 -6.09 -2.34
N CYS A 433 -22.42 -5.13 -3.25
CA CYS A 433 -22.48 -3.70 -2.94
C CYS A 433 -23.89 -3.20 -2.58
N ASP A 434 -24.93 -3.95 -2.96
CA ASP A 434 -26.33 -3.65 -2.66
C ASP A 434 -26.83 -4.37 -1.39
N GLU A 435 -26.04 -5.28 -0.83
CA GLU A 435 -26.35 -5.91 0.45
C GLU A 435 -26.04 -4.98 1.63
N PRO A 436 -26.85 -5.01 2.70
CA PRO A 436 -26.48 -4.36 3.94
C PRO A 436 -25.25 -5.04 4.55
N ASN A 437 -24.36 -4.25 5.15
CA ASN A 437 -23.23 -4.75 5.91
C ASN A 437 -23.10 -4.01 7.25
N ASP A 438 -22.38 -4.61 8.19
CA ASP A 438 -22.18 -4.10 9.54
C ASP A 438 -20.69 -3.86 9.78
N PHE A 439 -20.09 -2.99 8.95
CA PHE A 439 -18.67 -2.70 9.03
C PHE A 439 -18.27 -2.19 10.43
N HIS A 440 -17.35 -2.92 11.07
CA HIS A 440 -16.73 -2.56 12.33
C HIS A 440 -15.23 -2.85 12.31
N TYR A 441 -14.53 -2.38 13.33
CA TYR A 441 -13.08 -2.47 13.44
C TYR A 441 -12.62 -3.69 14.24
N CYS A 442 -11.35 -4.09 14.08
CA CYS A 442 -10.79 -5.21 14.84
C CYS A 442 -10.70 -4.91 16.35
N TYR A 443 -10.52 -3.64 16.71
CA TYR A 443 -10.34 -3.16 18.07
C TYR A 443 -10.89 -1.73 18.25
N GLU A 444 -11.16 -1.37 19.51
CA GLU A 444 -11.56 -0.01 19.91
C GLU A 444 -10.35 0.88 20.21
N GLU A 445 -10.46 2.19 19.99
CA GLU A 445 -9.35 3.14 20.24
C GLU A 445 -9.08 3.36 21.72
N ASP A 446 -10.12 3.33 22.56
CA ASP A 446 -10.06 3.39 24.02
C ASP A 446 -9.70 2.02 24.62
N THR A 447 -8.54 1.52 24.21
CA THR A 447 -7.91 0.32 24.79
C THR A 447 -6.41 0.51 24.84
N THR A 448 -5.74 -0.23 25.70
CA THR A 448 -4.28 -0.17 25.83
C THR A 448 -3.59 -0.65 24.55
N ILE A 449 -2.34 -0.22 24.35
CA ILE A 449 -1.52 -0.68 23.21
C ILE A 449 -1.40 -2.21 23.20
N GLN A 450 -1.26 -2.86 24.37
CA GLN A 450 -1.19 -4.32 24.49
C GLN A 450 -2.49 -4.98 24.03
N GLU A 451 -3.65 -4.47 24.45
CA GLU A 451 -4.95 -5.03 24.06
C GLU A 451 -5.17 -4.93 22.56
N LYS A 452 -4.85 -3.79 21.92
CA LYS A 452 -4.95 -3.64 20.46
C LYS A 452 -4.09 -4.67 19.73
N LEU A 453 -2.85 -4.87 20.19
CA LEU A 453 -1.95 -5.88 19.64
C LEU A 453 -2.53 -7.29 19.80
N ASP A 454 -3.07 -7.62 20.96
CA ASP A 454 -3.68 -8.93 21.23
C ASP A 454 -4.91 -9.17 20.35
N GLN A 455 -5.77 -8.15 20.18
CA GLN A 455 -6.95 -8.23 19.32
C GLN A 455 -6.56 -8.55 17.87
N ILE A 456 -5.54 -7.87 17.33
CA ILE A 456 -5.05 -8.15 15.97
C ILE A 456 -4.52 -9.58 15.86
N VAL A 457 -3.68 -10.02 16.81
CA VAL A 457 -3.12 -11.38 16.77
C VAL A 457 -4.21 -12.45 16.89
N GLN A 458 -5.18 -12.27 17.78
CA GLN A 458 -6.24 -13.25 18.02
C GLN A 458 -7.24 -13.29 16.87
N LYS A 459 -7.81 -12.13 16.52
CA LYS A 459 -8.90 -12.04 15.55
C LYS A 459 -8.39 -12.19 14.12
N VAL A 460 -7.34 -11.44 13.75
CA VAL A 460 -6.85 -11.38 12.36
C VAL A 460 -5.84 -12.48 12.08
N TYR A 461 -4.87 -12.72 12.96
CA TYR A 461 -3.80 -13.71 12.68
C TYR A 461 -4.18 -15.13 13.09
N GLY A 462 -5.08 -15.29 14.07
CA GLY A 462 -5.43 -16.60 14.62
C GLY A 462 -4.40 -17.15 15.62
N GLY A 463 -3.54 -16.27 16.15
CA GLY A 463 -2.60 -16.60 17.23
C GLY A 463 -3.23 -16.42 18.62
N ARG A 464 -2.44 -16.64 19.68
CA ARG A 464 -2.92 -16.52 21.06
C ARG A 464 -2.82 -15.09 21.60
N LYS A 465 -1.69 -14.41 21.35
CA LYS A 465 -1.40 -13.06 21.86
C LYS A 465 -0.15 -12.43 21.24
N ALA A 466 0.00 -11.13 21.42
CA ALA A 466 1.25 -10.41 21.21
C ALA A 466 2.12 -10.45 22.48
N VAL A 467 3.41 -10.74 22.32
CA VAL A 467 4.40 -10.76 23.41
C VAL A 467 5.36 -9.60 23.20
N LEU A 468 5.25 -8.57 24.05
CA LEU A 468 6.18 -7.44 24.03
C LEU A 468 7.51 -7.84 24.70
N THR A 469 8.62 -7.60 24.01
CA THR A 469 9.95 -7.65 24.64
C THR A 469 10.10 -6.56 25.72
N PRO A 470 11.07 -6.65 26.65
CA PRO A 470 11.29 -5.61 27.65
C PRO A 470 11.53 -4.21 27.06
N ALA A 471 12.12 -4.12 25.86
CA ALA A 471 12.29 -2.86 25.15
C ALA A 471 10.93 -2.31 24.66
N ALA A 472 10.13 -3.17 24.03
CA ALA A 472 8.80 -2.79 23.55
C ALA A 472 7.84 -2.42 24.70
N GLN A 473 7.91 -3.08 25.86
CA GLN A 473 7.11 -2.70 27.05
C GLN A 473 7.43 -1.28 27.53
N LYS A 474 8.72 -0.92 27.58
CA LYS A 474 9.15 0.45 27.93
C LYS A 474 8.67 1.47 26.90
N GLN A 475 8.75 1.12 25.61
CA GLN A 475 8.26 1.97 24.53
C GLN A 475 6.74 2.12 24.58
N ALA A 476 5.97 1.05 24.86
CA ALA A 476 4.52 1.12 25.02
C ALA A 476 4.14 2.11 26.11
N LYS A 477 4.78 2.01 27.29
CA LYS A 477 4.58 2.95 28.38
C LYS A 477 4.92 4.38 27.98
N GLN A 478 6.09 4.59 27.35
CA GLN A 478 6.52 5.91 26.89
C GLN A 478 5.52 6.52 25.89
N LEU A 479 4.99 5.72 24.96
CA LEU A 479 4.00 6.16 23.99
C LEU A 479 2.67 6.54 24.66
N ALA A 480 2.24 5.77 25.66
CA ALA A 480 1.06 6.11 26.46
C ALA A 480 1.27 7.41 27.26
N ASP A 481 2.42 7.56 27.93
CA ASP A 481 2.79 8.77 28.69
C ASP A 481 2.86 10.02 27.79
N LEU A 482 3.18 9.84 26.49
CA LEU A 482 3.18 10.90 25.46
C LEU A 482 1.80 11.14 24.83
N GLY A 483 0.75 10.43 25.24
CA GLY A 483 -0.61 10.59 24.76
C GLY A 483 -0.94 9.84 23.45
N PHE A 484 -0.10 8.90 23.03
CA PHE A 484 -0.32 8.09 21.82
C PHE A 484 -1.03 6.76 22.08
N GLU A 485 -1.51 6.49 23.29
CA GLU A 485 -2.19 5.23 23.63
C GLU A 485 -3.36 4.92 22.70
N ASN A 486 -4.12 5.95 22.32
CA ASN A 486 -5.30 5.81 21.47
C ASN A 486 -4.98 5.63 19.98
N ALA A 487 -3.73 5.78 19.55
CA ALA A 487 -3.36 5.64 18.15
C ALA A 487 -3.62 4.21 17.62
N PRO A 488 -4.05 4.07 16.36
CA PRO A 488 -4.11 2.77 15.68
C PRO A 488 -2.76 2.06 15.63
N ILE A 489 -2.78 0.74 15.50
CA ILE A 489 -1.59 -0.11 15.38
C ILE A 489 -1.33 -0.45 13.92
N CYS A 490 -0.09 -0.27 13.48
CA CYS A 490 0.42 -0.74 12.20
C CYS A 490 1.40 -1.89 12.44
N MET A 491 0.94 -3.13 12.29
CA MET A 491 1.78 -4.32 12.46
C MET A 491 2.80 -4.46 11.32
N ALA A 492 4.08 -4.48 11.67
CA ALA A 492 5.18 -4.69 10.75
C ALA A 492 5.79 -6.09 10.98
N LYS A 493 5.17 -7.08 10.32
CA LYS A 493 5.58 -8.48 10.28
C LYS A 493 5.82 -8.96 8.84
N THR A 494 6.29 -10.19 8.69
CA THR A 494 6.36 -10.86 7.39
C THR A 494 4.98 -10.91 6.72
N GLN A 495 4.95 -10.65 5.41
CA GLN A 495 3.76 -10.80 4.59
C GLN A 495 3.46 -12.26 4.21
N TYR A 496 4.46 -13.14 4.30
CA TYR A 496 4.39 -14.52 3.77
C TYR A 496 3.65 -15.50 4.69
N SER A 497 3.34 -15.09 5.92
CA SER A 497 2.66 -15.92 6.92
C SER A 497 1.70 -15.07 7.72
N LEU A 498 0.63 -15.69 8.25
CA LEU A 498 -0.20 -15.10 9.29
C LEU A 498 0.58 -14.88 10.60
N THR A 499 1.65 -15.66 10.82
CA THR A 499 2.55 -15.53 11.97
C THR A 499 3.65 -14.48 11.71
N ASP A 500 4.56 -14.29 12.67
CA ASP A 500 5.80 -13.53 12.48
C ASP A 500 6.96 -14.36 11.88
N ASP A 501 6.74 -15.64 11.57
CA ASP A 501 7.67 -16.56 10.92
C ASP A 501 7.25 -16.84 9.47
N ALA A 502 8.08 -16.40 8.51
CA ALA A 502 7.79 -16.52 7.08
C ALA A 502 7.69 -17.96 6.55
N THR A 503 8.16 -18.94 7.31
CA THR A 503 8.17 -20.35 6.91
C THR A 503 6.88 -21.09 7.29
N LYS A 504 6.05 -20.51 8.17
CA LYS A 504 4.79 -21.12 8.62
C LYS A 504 3.64 -20.75 7.68
N LEU A 505 3.39 -21.59 6.70
CA LEU A 505 2.34 -21.38 5.68
C LEU A 505 0.96 -21.89 6.15
N GLY A 506 -0.07 -21.71 5.31
CA GLY A 506 -1.42 -22.18 5.61
C GLY A 506 -2.16 -21.28 6.61
N ALA A 507 -2.86 -21.89 7.58
CA ALA A 507 -3.47 -21.18 8.72
C ALA A 507 -2.95 -21.78 10.04
N PRO A 508 -1.73 -21.42 10.48
CA PRO A 508 -1.16 -21.90 11.73
C PRO A 508 -2.03 -21.55 12.94
N THR A 509 -2.02 -22.39 13.97
CA THR A 509 -2.67 -22.13 15.27
C THR A 509 -1.63 -22.13 16.38
N ASP A 510 -2.04 -21.75 17.60
CA ASP A 510 -1.24 -21.90 18.83
C ASP A 510 0.12 -21.19 18.83
N PHE A 511 0.24 -20.09 18.09
CA PHE A 511 1.43 -19.25 18.03
C PHE A 511 1.24 -17.91 18.75
N ASP A 512 2.35 -17.35 19.22
CA ASP A 512 2.42 -15.97 19.71
C ASP A 512 3.16 -15.11 18.69
N VAL A 513 2.89 -13.80 18.68
CA VAL A 513 3.65 -12.84 17.88
C VAL A 513 4.57 -12.03 18.77
N THR A 514 5.87 -12.04 18.52
CA THR A 514 6.84 -11.29 19.33
C THR A 514 6.98 -9.88 18.79
N VAL A 515 6.70 -8.87 19.61
CA VAL A 515 6.91 -7.45 19.26
C VAL A 515 8.21 -6.96 19.90
N ARG A 516 9.19 -6.67 19.05
CA ARG A 516 10.54 -6.26 19.46
C ARG A 516 10.61 -4.78 19.77
N ASN A 517 9.95 -3.96 18.97
CA ASN A 517 9.96 -2.52 19.14
C ASN A 517 8.62 -1.90 18.77
N LEU A 518 8.31 -0.79 19.43
CA LEU A 518 7.23 0.11 19.08
C LEU A 518 7.81 1.46 18.69
N LYS A 519 7.29 2.05 17.62
CA LYS A 519 7.62 3.39 17.15
C LYS A 519 6.35 4.17 16.86
N ILE A 520 6.36 5.47 17.06
CA ILE A 520 5.25 6.34 16.66
C ILE A 520 5.58 6.98 15.31
N SER A 521 4.63 6.92 14.38
CA SER A 521 4.57 7.82 13.22
C SER A 521 3.54 8.89 13.56
N ALA A 522 3.98 9.96 14.24
CA ALA A 522 3.09 10.93 14.88
C ALA A 522 2.33 11.81 13.89
N GLY A 523 2.94 12.16 12.76
CA GLY A 523 2.27 12.86 11.67
C GLY A 523 1.27 11.96 10.95
N ALA A 524 1.64 10.70 10.72
CA ALA A 524 0.72 9.74 10.10
C ALA A 524 -0.42 9.33 11.06
N GLY A 525 -0.15 9.30 12.37
CA GLY A 525 -1.10 9.07 13.45
C GLY A 525 -1.24 7.61 13.89
N PHE A 526 -0.22 6.77 13.76
CA PHE A 526 -0.28 5.36 14.16
C PHE A 526 1.02 4.85 14.81
N ILE A 527 0.92 3.82 15.64
CA ILE A 527 2.06 3.12 16.25
C ILE A 527 2.49 1.96 15.35
N VAL A 528 3.75 1.94 14.94
CA VAL A 528 4.36 0.83 14.21
C VAL A 528 4.87 -0.21 15.19
N ALA A 529 4.36 -1.44 15.09
CA ALA A 529 4.78 -2.57 15.90
C ALA A 529 5.68 -3.53 15.10
N LEU A 530 6.98 -3.50 15.40
CA LEU A 530 8.01 -4.25 14.68
C LEU A 530 8.17 -5.64 15.30
N THR A 531 7.91 -6.71 14.54
CA THR A 531 8.07 -8.10 15.02
C THR A 531 9.43 -8.71 14.68
N GLY A 532 10.03 -8.26 13.57
CA GLY A 532 11.33 -8.70 13.10
C GLY A 532 12.11 -7.57 12.44
N ASP A 533 13.20 -7.93 11.76
CA ASP A 533 14.00 -6.96 11.02
C ASP A 533 13.26 -6.53 9.75
N ILE A 534 12.87 -5.26 9.71
CA ILE A 534 12.18 -4.70 8.55
C ILE A 534 13.17 -3.95 7.68
N MET A 535 13.30 -4.40 6.43
CA MET A 535 14.14 -3.75 5.42
C MET A 535 13.46 -2.49 4.89
N THR A 536 13.90 -1.33 5.36
CA THR A 536 13.43 -0.01 4.89
C THR A 536 14.24 0.57 3.74
N MET A 537 15.42 -0.03 3.45
CA MET A 537 16.25 0.29 2.28
C MET A 537 16.67 -1.01 1.58
N PRO A 538 16.00 -1.40 0.48
CA PRO A 538 16.38 -2.57 -0.30
C PRO A 538 17.77 -2.43 -0.93
N GLY A 539 18.36 -3.53 -1.38
CA GLY A 539 19.61 -3.50 -2.15
C GLY A 539 19.43 -4.14 -3.52
N LEU A 540 20.25 -3.73 -4.49
CA LEU A 540 20.28 -4.35 -5.82
C LEU A 540 20.77 -5.81 -5.78
N PRO A 541 20.27 -6.70 -6.66
CA PRO A 541 20.75 -8.08 -6.77
C PRO A 541 22.16 -8.12 -7.40
N LYS A 542 22.71 -9.33 -7.54
CA LYS A 542 24.01 -9.55 -8.19
C LYS A 542 24.04 -9.06 -9.64
N VAL A 543 22.94 -9.25 -10.37
CA VAL A 543 22.74 -8.78 -11.76
C VAL A 543 21.46 -7.96 -11.75
N PRO A 544 21.55 -6.62 -11.64
CA PRO A 544 20.39 -5.74 -11.60
C PRO A 544 19.69 -5.65 -12.95
N ALA A 545 18.37 -5.45 -12.94
CA ALA A 545 17.61 -5.18 -14.16
C ALA A 545 18.16 -3.97 -14.93
N ALA A 546 18.77 -3.01 -14.23
CA ALA A 546 19.45 -1.84 -14.81
C ALA A 546 20.44 -2.17 -15.93
N GLU A 547 21.13 -3.32 -15.92
CA GLU A 547 22.07 -3.71 -16.98
C GLU A 547 21.38 -3.96 -18.35
N ARG A 548 20.06 -4.14 -18.35
CA ARG A 548 19.28 -4.46 -19.56
C ARG A 548 18.34 -3.33 -19.97
N ILE A 549 18.17 -2.31 -19.13
CA ILE A 549 17.32 -1.16 -19.44
C ILE A 549 18.10 -0.25 -20.39
N ASP A 550 17.48 0.11 -21.51
CA ASP A 550 18.10 0.96 -22.53
C ASP A 550 17.04 1.84 -23.23
N VAL A 551 17.49 2.84 -23.97
CA VAL A 551 16.65 3.77 -24.73
C VAL A 551 17.16 3.87 -26.17
N ASP A 552 16.29 3.60 -27.13
CA ASP A 552 16.65 3.68 -28.55
C ASP A 552 16.66 5.13 -29.09
N ASP A 553 17.02 5.30 -30.36
CA ASP A 553 17.11 6.61 -31.03
C ASP A 553 15.76 7.32 -31.22
N THR A 554 14.65 6.62 -31.02
CA THR A 554 13.29 7.18 -31.02
C THR A 554 12.84 7.63 -29.62
N GLY A 555 13.62 7.33 -28.59
CA GLY A 555 13.26 7.56 -27.19
C GLY A 555 12.42 6.44 -26.57
N LYS A 556 12.29 5.29 -27.24
CA LYS A 556 11.55 4.14 -26.73
C LYS A 556 12.41 3.36 -25.73
N ILE A 557 11.83 3.04 -24.57
CA ILE A 557 12.50 2.31 -23.51
C ILE A 557 12.36 0.80 -23.73
N THR A 558 13.46 0.06 -23.55
CA THR A 558 13.51 -1.41 -23.57
C THR A 558 14.12 -1.95 -22.29
N GLY A 559 13.92 -3.24 -22.00
CA GLY A 559 14.39 -3.88 -20.76
C GLY A 559 13.58 -3.55 -19.50
N LEU A 560 12.56 -2.69 -19.63
CA LEU A 560 11.47 -2.54 -18.66
C LEU A 560 10.42 -3.65 -18.92
N PHE A 561 10.37 -4.63 -18.02
CA PHE A 561 9.36 -5.71 -17.89
C PHE A 561 9.39 -6.86 -18.92
#